data_AF-A0A392QKS1-F1
#
_entry.id   AF-A0A392QKS1-F1
#
_cell.length_a   1.000
_cell.length_b   1.000
_cell.length_c   1.000
_cell.angle_alpha   90.00
_cell.angle_beta   90.00
_cell.angle_gamma   90.00
#
_symmetry.space_group_name_H-M   'P 1'
#
loop_
_entity.id
_entity.type
_entity.pdbx_description
1 polymer ?
#
loop_
_entity_poly.entity_id
_entity_poly.type
_entity_poly.pdbx_seq_one_letter_code
_entity_poly.pdbx_strand_id
1 'polypeptide(L)'
;YSFGIVLLELLTGKKAVDNDSNLHQLILSKADNNTVMEAVDPEVSVTCIDLAHVKKTFQLALLCTRRNSSERPTMHEVARVLISLLPAPPSKVKVVATAAAAKSFDYAPFVVEKGQQHRKLDGLQPQQDSSSPNAE
;
A
#
# COMPACT_ATOMS: atom_id res chain seq x y z
N TYR A 1 -4.13 5.80 0.78
CA TYR A 1 -3.48 7.13 0.75
C TYR A 1 -2.23 7.15 1.61
N SER A 2 -2.34 7.23 2.94
CA SER A 2 -1.17 7.41 3.82
C SER A 2 -0.12 6.30 3.67
N PHE A 3 -0.55 5.05 3.52
CA PHE A 3 0.37 3.95 3.20
C PHE A 3 1.17 4.17 1.91
N GLY A 4 0.55 4.72 0.87
CA GLY A 4 1.23 5.06 -0.38
C GLY A 4 2.27 6.17 -0.19
N ILE A 5 1.99 7.15 0.68
CA ILE A 5 2.97 8.17 1.06
C ILE A 5 4.17 7.53 1.75
N VAL A 6 3.93 6.64 2.72
CA VAL A 6 5.01 5.90 3.41
C VAL A 6 5.85 5.09 2.42
N LEU A 7 5.23 4.41 1.44
CA LEU A 7 5.98 3.72 0.39
C LEU A 7 6.86 4.68 -0.43
N LEU A 8 6.35 5.87 -0.78
CA LEU A 8 7.14 6.88 -1.47
C LEU A 8 8.31 7.39 -0.61
N GLU A 9 8.09 7.61 0.69
CA GLU A 9 9.16 8.00 1.62
C GLU A 9 10.29 6.96 1.65
N LEU A 10 9.92 5.67 1.76
CA LEU A 10 10.89 4.56 1.77
C LEU A 10 11.66 4.42 0.46
N LEU A 11 10.99 4.60 -0.68
CA LEU A 11 11.62 4.45 -2.00
C LEU A 11 12.51 5.63 -2.37
N THR A 12 12.23 6.82 -1.85
CA THR A 12 12.92 8.06 -2.23
C THR A 12 13.90 8.56 -1.18
N GLY A 13 13.87 8.00 0.04
CA GLY A 13 14.66 8.47 1.19
C GLY A 13 14.25 9.86 1.69
N LYS A 14 13.15 10.43 1.18
CA LYS A 14 12.70 11.79 1.49
C LYS A 14 11.54 11.77 2.46
N LYS A 15 11.47 12.79 3.33
CA LYS A 15 10.31 13.02 4.21
C LYS A 15 9.09 13.42 3.37
N ALA A 16 7.90 12.99 3.78
CA ALA A 16 6.65 13.34 3.12
C ALA A 16 6.41 14.86 3.04
N VAL A 17 6.89 15.58 4.06
CA VAL A 17 6.89 17.04 4.16
C VAL A 17 8.28 17.47 4.62
N ASP A 18 8.95 18.30 3.83
CA ASP A 18 10.23 18.91 4.19
C ASP A 18 10.23 20.38 3.77
N ASN A 19 10.39 21.31 4.72
CA ASN A 19 10.47 22.76 4.50
C ASN A 19 9.48 23.28 3.43
N ASP A 20 8.17 23.07 3.67
CA ASP A 20 7.05 23.43 2.78
C ASP A 20 6.95 22.69 1.43
N SER A 21 7.88 21.77 1.14
CA SER A 21 7.81 20.89 -0.03
C SER A 21 7.04 19.61 0.30
N ASN A 22 5.96 19.37 -0.45
CA ASN A 22 5.17 18.15 -0.36
C ASN A 22 5.73 17.08 -1.31
N LEU A 23 6.21 15.96 -0.76
CA LEU A 23 6.79 14.87 -1.55
C LEU A 23 5.83 14.37 -2.64
N HIS A 24 4.56 14.20 -2.30
CA HIS A 24 3.56 13.72 -3.25
C HIS A 24 3.39 14.68 -4.44
N GLN A 25 3.39 16.00 -4.20
CA GLN A 25 3.34 17.00 -5.26
C GLN A 25 4.58 16.93 -6.18
N LEU A 26 5.77 16.78 -5.59
CA LEU A 26 7.04 16.64 -6.33
C LEU A 26 7.08 15.37 -7.19
N ILE A 27 6.55 14.27 -6.67
CA ILE A 27 6.48 13.01 -7.43
C ILE A 27 5.45 13.11 -8.55
N LEU A 28 4.29 13.73 -8.31
CA LEU A 28 3.27 13.93 -9.34
C LEU A 28 3.75 14.85 -10.48
N SER A 29 4.59 15.83 -10.21
CA SER A 29 5.17 16.68 -11.25
C SER A 29 6.23 15.95 -12.11
N LYS A 30 6.68 14.78 -11.65
CA LYS A 30 7.64 13.90 -12.33
C LYS A 30 7.02 12.55 -12.73
N ALA A 31 5.69 12.48 -12.86
CA ALA A 31 4.95 11.22 -12.97
C ALA A 31 5.08 10.50 -14.34
N ASP A 32 6.08 10.82 -15.15
CA ASP A 32 6.33 10.05 -16.36
C ASP A 32 7.09 8.79 -15.98
N ASN A 33 6.70 7.64 -16.52
CA ASN A 33 7.24 6.33 -16.12
C ASN A 33 8.77 6.19 -16.20
N ASN A 34 9.45 7.08 -16.93
CA ASN A 34 10.91 7.14 -16.99
C ASN A 34 11.52 8.09 -15.95
N THR A 35 10.87 9.21 -15.63
CA THR A 35 11.37 10.23 -14.69
C THR A 35 11.08 9.86 -13.23
N VAL A 36 10.08 9.03 -12.97
CA VAL A 36 9.81 8.50 -11.61
C VAL A 36 10.97 7.70 -11.03
N MET A 37 11.76 7.02 -11.87
CA MET A 37 12.94 6.28 -11.41
C MET A 37 14.08 7.21 -10.99
N GLU A 38 14.12 8.45 -11.46
CA GLU A 38 15.08 9.46 -11.01
C GLU A 38 14.78 9.96 -9.59
N ALA A 39 13.55 9.76 -9.11
CA ALA A 39 13.17 10.12 -7.75
C ALA A 39 13.55 9.05 -6.71
N VAL A 40 13.84 7.83 -7.15
CA VAL A 40 14.27 6.73 -6.28
C VAL A 40 15.62 7.07 -5.65
N ASP A 41 15.77 6.73 -4.38
CA ASP A 41 17.01 6.92 -3.66
C ASP A 41 18.17 6.19 -4.37
N PRO A 42 19.30 6.85 -4.68
CA PRO A 42 20.48 6.19 -5.23
C PRO A 42 20.90 4.96 -4.43
N GLU A 43 20.77 4.95 -3.11
CA GLU A 43 21.12 3.79 -2.27
C GLU A 43 20.20 2.59 -2.55
N VAL A 44 18.91 2.83 -2.80
CA VAL A 44 17.95 1.79 -3.21
C VAL A 44 18.33 1.21 -4.57
N SER A 45 18.79 2.03 -5.51
CA SER A 45 19.22 1.58 -6.83
C SER A 45 20.46 0.66 -6.81
N VAL A 46 21.32 0.83 -5.79
CA VAL A 46 22.56 0.06 -5.62
C VAL A 46 22.34 -1.22 -4.81
N THR A 47 21.46 -1.18 -3.82
CA THR A 47 21.23 -2.28 -2.88
C THR A 47 20.17 -3.28 -3.35
N CYS A 48 19.21 -2.84 -4.18
CA CYS A 48 18.15 -3.71 -4.65
C CYS A 48 18.60 -4.59 -5.82
N ILE A 49 18.35 -5.89 -5.69
CA ILE A 49 18.72 -6.92 -6.68
C ILE A 49 17.92 -6.78 -7.98
N ASP A 50 16.67 -6.30 -7.91
CA ASP A 50 15.80 -6.12 -9.07
C ASP A 50 15.13 -4.74 -9.11
N LEU A 51 15.63 -3.88 -9.99
CA LEU A 51 15.06 -2.55 -10.23
C LEU A 51 13.64 -2.61 -10.80
N ALA A 52 13.25 -3.71 -11.44
CA ALA A 52 11.87 -3.90 -11.90
C ALA A 52 10.89 -4.03 -10.73
N HIS A 53 11.29 -4.66 -9.63
CA HIS A 53 10.49 -4.70 -8.39
C HIS A 53 10.37 -3.32 -7.73
N VAL A 54 11.45 -2.54 -7.73
CA VAL A 54 11.44 -1.14 -7.26
C VAL A 54 10.45 -0.32 -8.09
N LYS A 55 10.52 -0.42 -9.42
CA LYS A 55 9.61 0.28 -10.34
C LYS A 55 8.14 -0.10 -10.11
N LYS A 56 7.83 -1.40 -9.95
CA LYS A 56 6.46 -1.87 -9.66
C LYS A 56 5.96 -1.38 -8.30
N THR A 57 6.81 -1.40 -7.28
CA THR A 57 6.48 -0.87 -5.95
C THR A 57 6.20 0.64 -6.01
N PHE A 58 6.98 1.38 -6.78
CA PHE A 58 6.77 2.82 -7.00
C PHE A 58 5.43 3.10 -7.68
N GLN A 59 5.10 2.35 -8.74
CA GLN A 59 3.81 2.46 -9.42
C GLN A 59 2.64 2.14 -8.48
N LEU A 60 2.77 1.10 -7.64
CA LEU A 60 1.78 0.77 -6.61
C LEU A 60 1.60 1.92 -5.62
N ALA A 61 2.69 2.57 -5.20
CA ALA A 61 2.64 3.73 -4.32
C ALA A 61 1.87 4.89 -4.95
N LEU A 62 2.09 5.19 -6.24
CA LEU A 62 1.33 6.21 -6.98
C LEU A 62 -0.17 5.90 -7.07
N LEU A 63 -0.53 4.63 -7.27
CA LEU A 63 -1.93 4.20 -7.24
C LEU A 63 -2.55 4.40 -5.86
N CYS A 64 -1.79 4.14 -4.79
CA CYS A 64 -2.24 4.32 -3.41
C CYS A 64 -2.46 5.80 -3.03
N THR A 65 -1.82 6.75 -3.72
CA THR A 65 -1.91 8.20 -3.45
C THR A 65 -2.82 8.96 -4.40
N ARG A 66 -3.59 8.27 -5.26
CA ARG A 66 -4.60 8.91 -6.12
C ARG A 66 -5.56 9.78 -5.29
N ARG A 67 -5.92 10.93 -5.87
CA ARG A 67 -6.85 11.90 -5.26
C ARG A 67 -8.23 11.27 -5.06
N ASN A 68 -8.73 10.57 -6.08
CA ASN A 68 -10.00 9.87 -6.02
C ASN A 68 -9.86 8.55 -5.26
N SER A 69 -10.72 8.31 -4.27
CA SER A 69 -10.65 7.12 -3.43
C SER A 69 -10.96 5.84 -4.17
N SER A 70 -11.86 5.90 -5.16
CA SER A 70 -12.30 4.75 -5.97
C SER A 70 -11.24 4.23 -6.94
N GLU A 71 -10.22 5.02 -7.24
CA GLU A 71 -9.09 4.61 -8.08
C GLU A 71 -7.97 3.93 -7.28
N ARG A 72 -8.06 3.97 -5.94
CA ARG A 72 -7.02 3.41 -5.08
C ARG A 72 -7.30 1.92 -4.88
N PRO A 73 -6.26 1.07 -4.93
CA PRO A 73 -6.40 -0.33 -4.56
C PRO A 73 -6.78 -0.47 -3.08
N THR A 74 -7.49 -1.54 -2.76
CA THR A 74 -7.73 -1.97 -1.39
C THR A 74 -6.41 -2.39 -0.72
N MET A 75 -6.30 -2.26 0.60
CA MET A 75 -5.08 -2.71 1.31
C MET A 75 -4.79 -4.20 1.11
N HIS A 76 -5.82 -5.02 0.87
CA HIS A 76 -5.65 -6.43 0.53
C HIS A 76 -4.96 -6.60 -0.83
N GLU A 77 -5.37 -5.85 -1.86
CA GLU A 77 -4.71 -5.86 -3.16
C GLU A 77 -3.27 -5.36 -3.07
N VAL A 78 -3.04 -4.28 -2.31
CA VAL A 78 -1.71 -3.73 -2.07
C VAL A 78 -0.79 -4.79 -1.45
N ALA A 79 -1.26 -5.48 -0.40
CA ALA A 79 -0.49 -6.54 0.26
C ALA A 79 -0.17 -7.69 -0.71
N ARG A 80 -1.15 -8.15 -1.52
CA ARG A 80 -0.92 -9.20 -2.52
C ARG A 80 0.15 -8.82 -3.54
N VAL A 81 0.11 -7.59 -4.05
CA VAL A 81 1.13 -7.12 -4.99
C VAL A 81 2.50 -7.11 -4.33
N LEU A 82 2.62 -6.55 -3.12
CA LEU A 82 3.90 -6.50 -2.40
C LEU A 82 4.45 -7.90 -2.11
N ILE A 83 3.61 -8.85 -1.69
CA ILE A 83 4.01 -10.25 -1.47
C ILE A 83 4.50 -10.90 -2.78
N SER A 84 3.87 -10.60 -3.91
CA SER A 84 4.27 -11.14 -5.22
C SER A 84 5.64 -10.63 -5.71
N LEU A 85 6.15 -9.53 -5.13
CA LEU A 85 7.47 -8.98 -5.43
C LEU A 85 8.58 -9.56 -4.53
N LEU A 86 8.21 -10.33 -3.51
CA LEU A 86 9.18 -10.99 -2.65
C LEU A 86 9.80 -12.19 -3.38
N PRO A 87 11.11 -12.44 -3.20
CA PRO A 87 11.71 -13.68 -3.68
C PRO A 87 11.02 -14.88 -3.04
N ALA A 88 10.93 -15.98 -3.78
CA ALA A 88 10.39 -17.23 -3.25
C ALA A 88 11.08 -17.54 -1.91
N PRO A 89 10.33 -17.92 -0.86
CA PRO A 89 10.95 -18.29 0.39
C PRO A 89 11.96 -19.41 0.08
N PRO A 90 13.16 -19.36 0.68
CA PRO A 90 14.14 -20.41 0.43
C PRO A 90 13.48 -21.75 0.74
N SER A 91 13.22 -22.54 -0.31
CA SER A 91 12.81 -23.92 -0.17
C SER A 91 13.75 -24.55 0.85
N LYS A 92 13.23 -25.21 1.88
CA LYS A 92 14.04 -25.74 2.98
C LYS A 92 15.07 -26.70 2.40
N VAL A 93 16.26 -26.20 2.09
CA VAL A 93 17.44 -27.02 1.90
C VAL A 93 17.59 -27.75 3.23
N LYS A 94 17.66 -29.08 3.22
CA LYS A 94 18.05 -29.88 4.39
C LYS A 94 19.50 -29.51 4.74
N VAL A 95 19.69 -28.35 5.38
CA VAL A 95 20.96 -27.96 5.96
C VAL A 95 20.94 -28.54 7.36
N VAL A 96 21.84 -29.49 7.58
CA VAL A 96 22.20 -30.07 8.87
C VAL A 96 22.34 -28.93 9.89
N ALA A 97 21.71 -29.12 11.04
CA ALA A 97 21.52 -28.11 12.06
C ALA A 97 22.83 -27.44 12.51
N THR A 98 22.89 -26.12 12.40
CA THR A 98 23.60 -25.24 13.33
C THR A 98 22.72 -24.01 13.61
N ALA A 99 22.62 -23.65 14.88
CA ALA A 99 21.62 -22.73 15.42
C ALA A 99 21.93 -21.25 15.18
N ALA A 100 20.94 -20.47 14.74
CA ALA A 100 20.78 -19.07 15.11
C ALA A 100 19.32 -18.66 14.85
N ALA A 101 18.65 -18.16 15.90
CA ALA A 101 17.22 -17.87 15.89
C ALA A 101 16.89 -16.62 15.06
N ALA A 102 16.54 -16.81 13.79
CA ALA A 102 15.80 -15.81 13.02
C ALA A 102 14.30 -16.06 13.26
N LYS A 103 13.64 -15.17 14.01
CA LYS A 103 12.18 -15.20 14.14
C LYS A 103 11.58 -14.78 12.80
N SER A 104 11.17 -15.78 12.00
CA SER A 104 10.30 -15.55 10.87
C SER A 104 8.95 -15.07 11.40
N PHE A 105 8.53 -13.89 10.96
CA PHE A 105 7.19 -13.39 11.25
C PHE A 105 6.25 -14.07 10.26
N ASP A 106 5.41 -14.98 10.75
CA ASP A 106 4.43 -15.67 9.93
C ASP A 106 3.22 -14.75 9.70
N TYR A 107 3.05 -14.28 8.46
CA TYR A 107 1.90 -13.46 8.02
C TYR A 107 0.69 -14.31 7.61
N ALA A 108 0.80 -15.65 7.63
CA ALA A 108 -0.31 -16.56 7.32
C ALA A 108 -1.63 -16.31 8.08
N PRO A 109 -1.66 -15.86 9.36
CA PRO A 109 -2.94 -15.66 10.03
C PRO A 109 -3.77 -14.49 9.46
N PHE A 110 -3.19 -13.60 8.65
CA PHE A 110 -3.92 -12.47 8.05
C PHE A 110 -4.52 -12.76 6.67
N VAL A 111 -4.23 -13.91 6.06
CA VAL A 111 -4.74 -14.27 4.71
C VAL A 111 -5.99 -15.15 4.73
N VAL A 112 -6.69 -15.28 5.87
CA VAL A 112 -7.88 -16.13 5.95
C VAL A 112 -9.05 -15.54 5.16
N GLU A 113 -9.37 -16.29 4.11
CA GLU A 113 -10.54 -16.28 3.26
C GLU A 113 -11.85 -16.42 4.07
N LYS A 114 -12.80 -15.52 3.82
CA LYS A 114 -14.25 -15.79 3.94
C LYS A 114 -14.87 -15.13 2.71
N GLY A 115 -15.38 -15.86 1.72
CA GLY A 115 -16.39 -16.92 1.88
C GLY A 115 -17.76 -16.24 1.86
N GLN A 116 -18.44 -16.28 0.72
CA GLN A 116 -19.78 -15.76 0.51
C GLN A 116 -20.75 -16.25 1.59
N GLN A 117 -21.55 -15.36 2.19
CA GLN A 117 -22.92 -15.70 2.62
C GLN A 117 -23.88 -14.53 2.40
N HIS A 118 -24.74 -14.71 1.41
CA HIS A 118 -26.00 -14.01 1.25
C HIS A 118 -26.98 -14.52 2.34
N ARG A 119 -27.46 -13.65 3.23
CA ARG A 119 -28.79 -13.78 3.85
C ARG A 119 -29.41 -12.40 4.05
N LYS A 120 -30.55 -12.22 3.38
CA LYS A 120 -31.54 -11.15 3.51
C LYS A 120 -32.50 -11.56 4.63
N LEU A 121 -32.86 -10.66 5.56
CA LEU A 121 -34.25 -10.41 6.02
C LEU A 121 -34.32 -9.35 7.14
N ASP A 122 -35.23 -8.39 6.92
CA ASP A 122 -36.06 -7.58 7.84
C ASP A 122 -35.37 -6.82 8.99
N GLY A 123 -35.58 -5.52 9.23
CA GLY A 123 -36.68 -4.63 8.90
C GLY A 123 -36.99 -3.81 10.17
N LEU A 124 -36.81 -2.48 10.14
CA LEU A 124 -37.44 -1.49 11.04
C LEU A 124 -37.01 -0.06 10.68
N GLN A 125 -37.85 0.59 9.88
CA GLN A 125 -38.19 2.02 9.95
C GLN A 125 -39.58 2.04 10.66
N PRO A 126 -40.06 3.08 11.40
CA PRO A 126 -39.91 4.52 11.12
C PRO A 126 -39.93 5.50 12.32
N GLN A 127 -39.65 6.79 12.05
CA GLN A 127 -40.35 8.01 12.52
C GLN A 127 -39.43 9.21 12.25
N GLN A 128 -39.62 10.06 11.23
CA GLN A 128 -40.67 11.09 11.14
C GLN A 128 -40.98 11.75 12.48
N ASP A 129 -40.35 12.89 12.73
CA ASP A 129 -41.08 14.01 13.29
C ASP A 129 -40.75 15.28 12.51
N SER A 130 -41.83 15.96 12.15
CA SER A 130 -41.91 17.14 11.32
C SER A 130 -42.52 18.23 12.18
N SER A 131 -41.81 19.30 12.48
CA SER A 131 -42.43 20.57 12.86
C SER A 131 -41.43 21.73 12.76
N SER A 132 -41.54 22.46 11.64
CA SER A 132 -41.38 23.93 11.52
C SER A 132 -42.22 24.65 12.62
N PRO A 133 -42.09 25.98 12.91
CA PRO A 133 -42.03 27.04 11.88
C PRO A 133 -41.45 28.46 12.21
N ASN A 134 -41.27 29.24 11.12
CA ASN A 134 -41.43 30.71 10.94
C ASN A 134 -40.46 31.67 11.69
N ALA A 135 -40.18 32.92 11.26
CA ALA A 135 -40.69 33.82 10.21
C ALA A 135 -39.67 34.98 9.98
N GLU A 136 -39.90 35.71 8.87
CA GLU A 136 -39.38 37.03 8.47
C GLU A 136 -37.93 37.17 7.97
#